data_AF-A0A4V5UZA9-F1
#
_entry.id   AF-A0A4V5UZA9-F1
#
_cell.length_a   1.000
_cell.length_b   1.000
_cell.length_c   1.000
_cell.angle_alpha   90.00
_cell.angle_beta   90.00
_cell.angle_gamma   90.00
#
_symmetry.space_group_name_H-M   'P 1'
#
loop_
_entity.id
_entity.type
_entity.pdbx_description
1 polymer ?
#
loop_
_entity_poly.entity_id
_entity_poly.type
_entity_poly.pdbx_seq_one_letter_code
_entity_poly.pdbx_strand_id
1 'polypeptide(L)'
;MERARQLLGDLLIAITLVVIAGGAYLGSHYAITDEMVPYSGTYPPQLEGVVVPAAYESVLTISLDVPGGLLLRQLHGQYGNVLLVGLVVWAVLGRFRYALPAFALAVAAAFSGWQLGEGNPPVPLWFAAHLAATLAMAAILVVSSRREAKERPVSIGYVAGVLGLLVVAALI
;
A
#
# COMPACT_ATOMS: atom_id res chain seq x y z
N MET A 1 -6.08 26.65 -7.22
CA MET A 1 -6.66 25.42 -6.64
C MET A 1 -6.62 24.23 -7.60
N GLU A 2 -7.15 24.36 -8.82
CA GLU A 2 -7.24 23.23 -9.77
C GLU A 2 -5.91 22.58 -10.15
N ARG A 3 -4.84 23.37 -10.37
CA ARG A 3 -3.52 22.81 -10.73
C ARG A 3 -2.86 22.07 -9.57
N ALA A 4 -2.95 22.59 -8.34
CA ALA A 4 -2.45 21.90 -7.16
C ALA A 4 -3.15 20.56 -6.93
N ARG A 5 -4.47 20.52 -7.13
CA ARG A 5 -5.28 19.29 -7.03
C ARG A 5 -4.89 18.24 -8.06
N GLN A 6 -4.64 18.66 -9.30
CA GLN A 6 -4.20 17.77 -10.38
C GLN A 6 -2.82 17.17 -10.08
N LEU A 7 -1.85 18.02 -9.75
CA LEU A 7 -0.48 17.61 -9.39
C LEU A 7 -0.48 16.65 -8.20
N LEU A 8 -1.28 16.93 -7.17
CA LEU A 8 -1.46 16.02 -6.03
C LEU A 8 -2.06 14.68 -6.48
N GLY A 9 -3.06 14.67 -7.36
CA GLY A 9 -3.62 13.43 -7.92
C GLY A 9 -2.56 12.56 -8.61
N ASP A 10 -1.68 13.17 -9.41
CA ASP A 10 -0.58 12.46 -10.08
C ASP A 10 0.47 11.94 -9.09
N LEU A 11 0.76 12.70 -8.03
CA LEU A 11 1.62 12.25 -6.93
C LEU A 11 1.02 11.03 -6.22
N LEU A 12 -0.30 11.03 -5.95
CA LEU A 12 -0.99 9.90 -5.34
C LEU A 12 -0.95 8.65 -6.23
N ILE A 13 -1.03 8.80 -7.56
CA ILE A 13 -0.84 7.68 -8.49
C ILE A 13 0.58 7.11 -8.35
N ALA A 14 1.61 7.97 -8.36
CA ALA A 14 2.99 7.53 -8.22
C ALA A 14 3.24 6.78 -6.90
N ILE A 15 2.73 7.31 -5.78
CA ILE A 15 2.79 6.64 -4.46
C ILE A 15 2.06 5.30 -4.52
N THR A 16 0.85 5.26 -5.09
CA THR A 16 0.07 4.01 -5.22
C THR A 16 0.84 2.94 -6.00
N LEU A 17 1.55 3.32 -7.06
CA LEU A 17 2.38 2.38 -7.83
C LEU A 17 3.56 1.83 -6.99
N VAL A 18 4.22 2.68 -6.20
CA VAL A 18 5.28 2.26 -5.28
C VAL A 18 4.72 1.27 -4.23
N VAL A 19 3.56 1.59 -3.64
CA VAL A 19 2.88 0.71 -2.68
C VAL A 19 2.50 -0.63 -3.30
N ILE A 20 1.94 -0.64 -4.53
CA ILE A 20 1.61 -1.88 -5.25
C ILE A 20 2.86 -2.71 -5.52
N ALA A 21 3.95 -2.10 -5.99
CA ALA A 21 5.20 -2.81 -6.25
C ALA A 21 5.78 -3.43 -4.97
N GLY A 22 5.83 -2.66 -3.88
CA GLY A 22 6.25 -3.18 -2.57
C GLY A 22 5.32 -4.29 -2.07
N GLY A 23 4.01 -4.10 -2.20
CA GLY A 23 3.00 -5.09 -1.79
C GLY A 23 3.06 -6.39 -2.59
N ALA A 24 3.37 -6.33 -3.90
CA ALA A 24 3.56 -7.51 -4.73
C ALA A 24 4.80 -8.32 -4.29
N TYR A 25 5.91 -7.64 -3.97
CA TYR A 25 7.10 -8.29 -3.43
C TYR A 25 6.80 -8.96 -2.08
N LEU A 26 6.23 -8.23 -1.13
CA LEU A 26 5.86 -8.77 0.18
C LEU A 26 4.86 -9.93 0.06
N GLY A 27 3.85 -9.76 -0.80
CA GLY A 27 2.82 -10.77 -1.07
C GLY A 27 3.38 -12.06 -1.66
N SER A 28 4.46 -12.02 -2.45
CA SER A 28 5.11 -13.23 -2.98
C SER A 28 5.79 -14.10 -1.91
N HIS A 29 6.02 -13.55 -0.72
CA HIS A 29 6.60 -14.24 0.43
C HIS A 29 5.56 -14.50 1.55
N TYR A 30 4.31 -14.09 1.36
CA TYR A 30 3.26 -14.16 2.39
C TYR A 30 2.45 -15.45 2.29
N ALA A 31 2.17 -16.08 3.42
CA ALA A 31 1.34 -17.29 3.49
C ALA A 31 -0.15 -16.93 3.50
N ILE A 32 -0.83 -17.16 2.38
CA ILE A 32 -2.27 -16.88 2.21
C ILE A 32 -3.09 -18.09 2.70
N THR A 33 -3.07 -18.35 4.01
CA THR A 33 -3.76 -19.49 4.63
C THR A 33 -4.19 -19.18 6.05
N ASP A 34 -5.22 -19.89 6.54
CA ASP A 34 -5.70 -19.84 7.92
C ASP A 34 -5.10 -20.98 8.78
N GLU A 35 -4.12 -21.72 8.25
CA GLU A 35 -3.44 -22.79 8.98
C GLU A 35 -2.67 -22.27 10.21
N MET A 36 -2.62 -23.09 11.25
CA MET A 36 -1.84 -22.85 12.45
C MET A 36 -0.61 -23.76 12.44
N VAL A 37 0.58 -23.19 12.68
CA VAL A 37 1.86 -23.90 12.61
C VAL A 37 2.70 -23.64 13.86
N PRO A 38 3.51 -24.60 14.32
CA PRO A 38 4.53 -24.30 15.32
C PRO A 38 5.55 -23.32 14.72
N TYR A 39 5.81 -22.23 15.42
CA TYR A 39 6.78 -21.23 14.98
C TYR A 39 8.20 -21.83 14.93
N SER A 40 8.88 -21.61 13.81
CA SER A 40 10.22 -22.14 13.53
C SER A 40 11.18 -21.10 12.94
N GLY A 41 10.84 -19.80 13.04
CA GLY A 41 11.61 -18.70 12.46
C GLY A 41 12.69 -18.13 13.39
N THR A 42 13.38 -17.09 12.92
CA THR A 42 14.57 -16.50 13.58
C THR A 42 14.26 -15.48 14.69
N TYR A 43 12.98 -15.12 14.91
CA TYR A 43 12.60 -14.22 16.01
C TYR A 43 12.94 -14.88 17.37
N PRO A 44 13.42 -14.11 18.37
CA PRO A 44 14.04 -14.65 19.59
C PRO A 44 13.20 -15.72 20.33
N PRO A 45 13.83 -16.54 21.19
CA PRO A 45 13.40 -17.90 21.53
C PRO A 45 12.06 -18.01 22.30
N GLN A 46 11.36 -16.90 22.55
CA GLN A 46 10.05 -16.91 23.22
C GLN A 46 8.93 -17.50 22.35
N LEU A 47 9.08 -17.46 21.02
CA LEU A 47 8.08 -18.01 20.11
C LEU A 47 8.39 -19.43 19.65
N GLU A 48 9.61 -19.95 19.84
CA GLU A 48 10.02 -21.25 19.30
C GLU A 48 9.07 -22.37 19.77
N GLY A 49 8.48 -23.08 18.80
CA GLY A 49 7.50 -24.16 19.05
C GLY A 49 6.10 -23.69 19.47
N VAL A 50 5.86 -22.38 19.66
CA VAL A 50 4.53 -21.83 19.94
C VAL A 50 3.68 -21.92 18.67
N VAL A 51 2.44 -22.39 18.81
CA VAL A 51 1.50 -22.49 17.69
C VAL A 51 0.96 -21.10 17.37
N VAL A 52 1.22 -20.64 16.14
CA VAL A 52 0.82 -19.32 15.61
C VAL A 52 0.15 -19.48 14.24
N PRO A 53 -0.62 -18.48 13.76
CA PRO A 53 -1.08 -18.50 12.38
C PRO A 53 0.10 -18.53 11.40
N ALA A 54 0.05 -19.39 10.38
CA ALA A 54 1.10 -19.47 9.34
C ALA A 54 1.25 -18.14 8.59
N ALA A 55 0.14 -17.41 8.43
CA ALA A 55 0.15 -16.03 7.94
C ALA A 55 1.04 -15.11 8.80
N TYR A 56 0.89 -15.16 10.13
CA TYR A 56 1.68 -14.38 11.08
C TYR A 56 3.15 -14.81 11.11
N GLU A 57 3.41 -16.13 11.05
CA GLU A 57 4.78 -16.66 10.93
C GLU A 57 5.46 -16.11 9.67
N SER A 58 4.78 -16.13 8.52
CA SER A 58 5.32 -15.60 7.27
C SER A 58 5.63 -14.11 7.34
N VAL A 59 4.86 -13.34 8.12
CA VAL A 59 5.14 -11.91 8.35
C VAL A 59 6.47 -11.71 9.09
N LEU A 60 6.77 -12.54 10.09
CA LEU A 60 8.04 -12.51 10.80
C LEU A 60 9.19 -12.93 9.87
N THR A 61 9.01 -14.01 9.10
CA THR A 61 9.99 -14.48 8.12
C THR A 61 10.30 -13.43 7.05
N ILE A 62 9.29 -12.76 6.49
CA ILE A 62 9.47 -11.62 5.59
C ILE A 62 10.30 -10.52 6.26
N SER A 63 10.06 -10.26 7.54
CA SER A 63 10.74 -9.16 8.22
C SER A 63 12.20 -9.48 8.51
N LEU A 64 12.50 -10.70 8.94
CA LEU A 64 13.79 -11.02 9.56
C LEU A 64 14.72 -11.79 8.62
N ASP A 65 14.15 -12.58 7.71
CA ASP A 65 14.90 -13.57 6.94
C ASP A 65 14.94 -13.25 5.43
N VAL A 66 13.97 -12.50 4.91
CA VAL A 66 13.97 -12.03 3.52
C VAL A 66 14.87 -10.80 3.37
N PRO A 67 15.85 -10.79 2.46
CA PRO A 67 16.74 -9.65 2.25
C PRO A 67 15.98 -8.36 1.95
N GLY A 68 16.15 -7.34 2.81
CA GLY A 68 15.46 -6.05 2.68
C GLY A 68 13.95 -6.10 3.03
N GLY A 69 13.44 -7.23 3.52
CA GLY A 69 12.02 -7.42 3.77
C GLY A 69 11.47 -6.51 4.87
N LEU A 70 12.18 -6.33 6.01
CA LEU A 70 11.78 -5.36 7.04
C LEU A 70 11.66 -3.94 6.47
N LEU A 71 12.66 -3.50 5.71
CA LEU A 71 12.68 -2.18 5.10
C LEU A 71 11.49 -2.01 4.14
N LEU A 72 11.26 -2.99 3.25
CA LEU A 72 10.14 -2.93 2.30
C LEU A 72 8.78 -2.95 3.02
N ARG A 73 8.63 -3.69 4.13
CA ARG A 73 7.41 -3.65 4.97
C ARG A 73 7.20 -2.25 5.57
N GLN A 74 8.25 -1.66 6.14
CA GLN A 74 8.20 -0.32 6.72
C GLN A 74 7.83 0.72 5.67
N LEU A 75 8.51 0.71 4.52
CA LEU A 75 8.23 1.61 3.41
C LEU A 75 6.80 1.41 2.88
N HIS A 76 6.36 0.17 2.66
CA HIS A 76 4.99 -0.11 2.20
C HIS A 76 3.94 0.48 3.15
N GLY A 77 4.10 0.28 4.46
CA GLY A 77 3.21 0.86 5.47
C GLY A 77 3.28 2.39 5.54
N GLN A 78 4.48 2.97 5.55
CA GLN A 78 4.71 4.42 5.59
C GLN A 78 4.11 5.12 4.36
N TYR A 79 4.37 4.61 3.15
CA TYR A 79 3.78 5.13 1.93
C TYR A 79 2.26 4.93 1.87
N GLY A 80 1.73 3.85 2.46
CA GLY A 80 0.29 3.67 2.66
C GLY A 80 -0.32 4.78 3.53
N ASN A 81 0.34 5.16 4.62
CA ASN A 81 -0.10 6.27 5.48
C ASN A 81 -0.02 7.63 4.76
N VAL A 82 1.06 7.89 4.03
CA VAL A 82 1.21 9.10 3.20
C VAL A 82 0.10 9.18 2.15
N LEU A 83 -0.22 8.06 1.51
CA LEU A 83 -1.30 7.96 0.53
C LEU A 83 -2.66 8.31 1.17
N LEU A 84 -2.95 7.79 2.36
CA LEU A 84 -4.20 8.06 3.08
C LEU A 84 -4.35 9.56 3.42
N VAL A 85 -3.31 10.18 3.97
CA VAL A 85 -3.31 11.62 4.28
C VAL A 85 -3.43 12.45 3.00
N GLY A 86 -2.70 12.07 1.95
CA GLY A 86 -2.75 12.75 0.67
C GLY A 86 -4.13 12.68 0.00
N LEU A 87 -4.86 11.57 0.15
CA LEU A 87 -6.24 11.42 -0.31
C LEU A 87 -7.21 12.35 0.43
N VAL A 88 -7.02 12.57 1.74
CA VAL A 88 -7.82 13.55 2.51
C VAL A 88 -7.59 14.95 1.95
N VAL A 89 -6.32 15.36 1.78
CA VAL A 89 -5.99 16.67 1.20
C VAL A 89 -6.58 16.80 -0.20
N TRP A 90 -6.46 15.75 -1.02
CA TRP A 90 -7.01 15.73 -2.37
C TRP A 90 -8.54 15.85 -2.41
N ALA A 91 -9.24 15.24 -1.45
CA ALA A 91 -10.69 15.37 -1.29
C ALA A 91 -11.11 16.81 -0.94
N VAL A 92 -10.41 17.43 0.02
CA VAL A 92 -10.65 18.83 0.44
C VAL A 92 -10.46 19.81 -0.72
N LEU A 93 -9.53 19.54 -1.64
CA LEU A 93 -9.30 20.38 -2.81
C LEU A 93 -10.44 20.36 -3.86
N GLY A 94 -11.50 19.55 -3.68
CA GLY A 94 -12.80 19.78 -4.34
C GLY A 94 -13.20 18.79 -5.44
N ARG A 95 -12.84 17.50 -5.36
CA ARG A 95 -13.28 16.47 -6.33
C ARG A 95 -13.94 15.26 -5.67
N PHE A 96 -14.89 15.54 -4.76
CA PHE A 96 -15.56 14.55 -3.90
C PHE A 96 -16.07 13.30 -4.65
N ARG A 97 -16.56 13.44 -5.89
CA ARG A 97 -17.03 12.29 -6.70
C ARG A 97 -16.00 11.17 -6.91
N TYR A 98 -14.71 11.49 -6.96
CA TYR A 98 -13.62 10.52 -7.09
C TYR A 98 -12.85 10.37 -5.78
N ALA A 99 -12.69 11.46 -5.05
CA ALA A 99 -11.91 11.48 -3.83
C ALA A 99 -12.56 10.69 -2.70
N LEU A 100 -13.87 10.76 -2.52
CA LEU A 100 -14.58 9.98 -1.49
C LEU A 100 -14.48 8.47 -1.72
N PRO A 101 -14.80 7.92 -2.91
CA PRO A 101 -14.65 6.48 -3.13
C PRO A 101 -13.18 6.04 -3.09
N ALA A 102 -12.24 6.83 -3.62
CA ALA A 102 -10.81 6.51 -3.50
C ALA A 102 -10.35 6.47 -2.03
N PHE A 103 -10.77 7.43 -1.21
CA PHE A 103 -10.47 7.45 0.21
C PHE A 103 -11.11 6.27 0.96
N ALA A 104 -12.37 5.95 0.70
CA ALA A 104 -13.04 4.80 1.30
C ALA A 104 -12.33 3.48 0.96
N LEU A 105 -11.89 3.32 -0.29
CA LEU A 105 -11.10 2.17 -0.72
C LEU A 105 -9.73 2.15 -0.05
N ALA A 106 -9.08 3.30 0.15
CA ALA A 106 -7.82 3.39 0.88
C ALA A 106 -7.97 2.95 2.34
N VAL A 107 -9.07 3.32 3.00
CA VAL A 107 -9.38 2.86 4.36
C VAL A 107 -9.62 1.35 4.38
N ALA A 108 -10.36 0.82 3.41
CA ALA A 108 -10.58 -0.63 3.28
C ALA A 108 -9.26 -1.40 3.04
N ALA A 109 -8.38 -0.86 2.20
CA ALA A 109 -7.05 -1.41 1.96
C ALA A 109 -6.19 -1.35 3.23
N ALA A 110 -6.16 -0.23 3.94
CA ALA A 110 -5.41 -0.11 5.20
C ALA A 110 -5.91 -1.10 6.26
N PHE A 111 -7.23 -1.22 6.44
CA PHE A 111 -7.83 -2.14 7.40
C PHE A 111 -7.52 -3.60 7.05
N SER A 112 -7.77 -4.02 5.82
CA SER A 112 -7.44 -5.39 5.37
C SER A 112 -5.94 -5.69 5.46
N GLY A 113 -5.08 -4.70 5.16
CA GLY A 113 -3.62 -4.83 5.30
C GLY A 113 -3.18 -5.01 6.75
N TRP A 114 -3.82 -4.32 7.69
CA TRP A 114 -3.57 -4.54 9.12
C TRP A 114 -3.98 -5.95 9.56
N GLN A 115 -5.12 -6.46 9.09
CA GLN A 115 -5.54 -7.84 9.39
C GLN A 115 -4.56 -8.89 8.87
N LEU A 116 -3.98 -8.67 7.68
CA LEU A 116 -2.92 -9.52 7.15
C LEU A 116 -1.64 -9.45 8.00
N GLY A 117 -1.29 -8.26 8.50
CA GLY A 117 -0.13 -8.08 9.38
C GLY A 117 -0.22 -8.87 10.69
N GLU A 118 -1.43 -9.03 11.22
CA GLU A 118 -1.71 -9.81 12.43
C GLU A 118 -1.97 -11.30 12.15
N GLY A 119 -2.12 -11.69 10.88
CA GLY A 119 -2.52 -13.06 10.50
C GLY A 119 -3.94 -13.44 10.95
N ASN A 120 -4.84 -12.45 11.07
CA ASN A 120 -6.21 -12.67 11.52
C ASN A 120 -7.04 -13.36 10.42
N PRO A 121 -7.77 -14.46 10.72
CA PRO A 121 -8.65 -15.09 9.75
C PRO A 121 -9.88 -14.20 9.43
N PRO A 122 -10.51 -14.35 8.25
CA PRO A 122 -10.12 -15.20 7.12
C PRO A 122 -9.03 -14.53 6.25
N VAL A 123 -7.80 -15.05 6.30
CA VAL A 123 -6.62 -14.49 5.63
C VAL A 123 -6.80 -14.41 4.11
N PRO A 124 -7.32 -15.44 3.40
CA PRO A 124 -7.54 -15.35 1.96
C PRO A 124 -8.49 -14.23 1.55
N LEU A 125 -9.52 -13.96 2.36
CA LEU A 125 -10.47 -12.88 2.10
C LEU A 125 -9.83 -11.52 2.32
N TRP A 126 -9.07 -11.34 3.41
CA TRP A 126 -8.36 -10.08 3.64
C TRP A 126 -7.35 -9.78 2.54
N PHE A 127 -6.65 -10.81 2.05
CA PHE A 127 -5.70 -10.66 0.95
C PHE A 127 -6.40 -10.22 -0.34
N ALA A 128 -7.48 -10.90 -0.70
CA ALA A 128 -8.30 -10.53 -1.86
C ALA A 128 -8.89 -9.12 -1.74
N ALA A 129 -9.42 -8.76 -0.57
CA ALA A 129 -9.99 -7.44 -0.30
C ALA A 129 -8.93 -6.33 -0.39
N HIS A 130 -7.72 -6.57 0.15
CA HIS A 130 -6.61 -5.63 0.10
C HIS A 130 -6.19 -5.32 -1.34
N LEU A 131 -6.03 -6.38 -2.16
CA LEU A 131 -5.71 -6.23 -3.58
C LEU A 131 -6.82 -5.52 -4.35
N ALA A 132 -8.07 -5.95 -4.18
CA ALA A 132 -9.21 -5.38 -4.89
C ALA A 132 -9.40 -3.89 -4.56
N ALA A 133 -9.33 -3.53 -3.28
CA ALA A 133 -9.46 -2.14 -2.85
C ALA A 133 -8.34 -1.25 -3.42
N THR A 134 -7.10 -1.74 -3.37
CA THR A 134 -5.93 -1.00 -3.88
C THR A 134 -6.01 -0.79 -5.39
N LEU A 135 -6.35 -1.83 -6.16
CA LEU A 135 -6.47 -1.73 -7.62
C LEU A 135 -7.65 -0.85 -8.04
N ALA A 136 -8.80 -0.95 -7.35
CA ALA A 136 -9.95 -0.10 -7.62
C ALA A 136 -9.64 1.38 -7.33
N MET A 137 -8.97 1.67 -6.22
CA MET A 137 -8.50 3.02 -5.88
C MET A 137 -7.53 3.55 -6.94
N ALA A 138 -6.53 2.75 -7.35
CA ALA A 138 -5.59 3.11 -8.39
C ALA A 138 -6.31 3.45 -9.71
N ALA A 139 -7.31 2.65 -10.09
CA ALA A 139 -8.11 2.90 -11.28
C ALA A 139 -8.87 4.23 -11.19
N ILE A 140 -9.45 4.56 -10.04
CA ILE A 140 -10.12 5.86 -9.82
C ILE A 140 -9.15 7.02 -9.97
N LEU A 141 -7.97 6.93 -9.37
CA LEU A 141 -6.94 7.97 -9.46
C LEU A 141 -6.50 8.18 -10.93
N VAL A 142 -6.22 7.09 -11.66
CA VAL A 142 -5.84 7.13 -13.08
C VAL A 142 -6.97 7.70 -13.94
N VAL A 143 -8.22 7.29 -13.73
CA VAL A 143 -9.38 7.84 -14.46
C VAL A 143 -9.56 9.33 -14.17
N SER A 144 -9.39 9.76 -12.92
CA SER A 144 -9.47 11.17 -12.57
C SER A 144 -8.35 11.97 -13.22
N SER A 145 -7.10 11.51 -13.14
CA SER A 145 -5.93 12.16 -13.76
C SER A 145 -6.09 12.26 -15.28
N ARG A 146 -6.49 11.18 -15.98
CA ARG A 146 -6.72 11.20 -17.43
C ARG A 146 -7.79 12.20 -17.86
N ARG A 147 -8.84 12.41 -17.04
CA ARG A 147 -9.87 13.41 -17.32
C ARG A 147 -9.32 14.83 -17.19
N GLU A 148 -8.46 15.07 -16.21
CA GLU A 148 -7.83 16.38 -16.00
C GLU A 148 -6.74 16.67 -17.01
N ALA A 149 -5.95 15.67 -17.40
CA ALA A 149 -4.89 15.79 -18.39
C ALA A 149 -5.42 16.17 -19.78
N LYS A 150 -6.66 15.78 -20.13
CA LYS A 150 -7.35 16.21 -21.36
C LYS A 150 -7.61 17.71 -21.40
N GLU A 151 -7.87 18.31 -20.23
CA GLU A 151 -8.12 19.75 -20.10
C GLU A 151 -6.80 20.51 -19.90
N ARG A 152 -5.85 19.92 -19.17
CA ARG A 152 -4.55 20.52 -18.81
C ARG A 152 -3.45 19.45 -18.79
N PRO A 153 -2.61 19.33 -19.82
CA PRO A 153 -1.58 18.30 -19.86
C PRO A 153 -0.49 18.54 -18.81
N VAL A 154 0.02 17.45 -18.24
CA VAL A 154 1.07 17.43 -17.21
C VAL A 154 2.42 17.28 -17.91
N SER A 155 3.47 17.95 -17.41
CA SER A 155 4.80 17.84 -18.02
C SER A 155 5.52 16.56 -17.61
N ILE A 156 6.29 15.98 -18.53
CA ILE A 156 7.14 14.79 -18.28
C ILE A 156 8.14 15.07 -17.15
N GLY A 157 8.71 16.29 -17.10
CA GLY A 157 9.65 16.70 -16.05
C GLY A 157 9.03 16.69 -14.64
N TYR A 158 7.74 17.00 -14.51
CA TYR A 158 7.04 16.90 -13.24
C TYR A 158 6.91 15.45 -12.78
N VAL A 159 6.48 14.56 -13.68
CA VAL A 159 6.35 13.12 -13.38
C VAL A 159 7.71 12.52 -12.98
N ALA A 160 8.76 12.84 -13.73
CA ALA A 160 10.12 12.39 -13.42
C ALA A 160 10.61 12.94 -12.06
N GLY A 161 10.34 14.22 -11.76
CA GLY A 161 10.71 14.83 -10.49
C GLY A 161 9.99 14.20 -9.29
N VAL A 162 8.70 13.89 -9.42
CA VAL A 162 7.92 13.20 -8.38
C VAL A 162 8.47 11.79 -8.12
N LEU A 163 8.73 11.02 -9.17
CA LEU A 163 9.31 9.68 -9.03
C LEU A 163 10.70 9.73 -8.37
N GLY A 164 11.53 10.70 -8.75
CA GLY A 164 12.83 10.93 -8.12
C GLY A 164 12.72 11.26 -6.63
N LEU A 165 11.78 12.13 -6.24
CA LEU A 165 11.55 12.47 -4.83
C LEU A 165 11.05 11.27 -4.01
N LEU A 166 10.20 10.42 -4.57
CA LEU A 166 9.74 9.20 -3.89
C LEU A 166 10.88 8.21 -3.69
N VAL A 167 11.79 8.08 -4.65
CA VAL A 167 12.99 7.26 -4.47
C VAL A 167 13.88 7.84 -3.37
N VAL A 168 14.12 9.16 -3.38
CA VAL A 168 14.94 9.81 -2.35
C VAL A 168 14.30 9.65 -0.97
N ALA A 169 13.00 9.89 -0.82
CA ALA A 169 12.28 9.74 0.44
C ALA A 169 12.24 8.29 0.95
N ALA A 170 12.44 7.29 0.09
CA ALA A 170 12.57 5.89 0.50
C ALA A 170 13.97 5.53 1.04
N LEU A 171 14.96 6.42 0.87
CA LEU A 171 16.36 6.21 1.24
C LEU A 171 16.80 7.00 2.49
N ILE A 172 15.91 7.82 3.07
CA ILE A 172 16.15 8.62 4.29
C ILE A 172 15.29 8.09 5.43
#